data_AF-A0A550H9U8-F1
#
_entry.id   AF-A0A550H9U8-F1
#
_cell.length_a   1.000
_cell.length_b   1.000
_cell.length_c   1.000
_cell.angle_alpha   90.00
_cell.angle_beta   90.00
_cell.angle_gamma   90.00
#
_symmetry.space_group_name_H-M   'P 1'
#
loop_
_entity.id
_entity.type
_entity.pdbx_description
1 polymer ?
#
loop_
_entity_poly.entity_id
_entity_poly.type
_entity_poly.pdbx_seq_one_letter_code
_entity_poly.pdbx_strand_id
1 'polypeptide(L)' 'MKSYLKIYVSSEGAAPSEVVERLMRMGFQPVAGNYDFVIEWDENGSVQDMIEVANQVHATLKGCKVIFKMETVPTR' A
#
# COMPACT_ATOMS: atom_id res chain seq x y z
N MET A 1 -12.78 -5.53 5.06
CA MET A 1 -11.83 -6.16 4.10
C MET A 1 -10.38 -5.90 4.52
N LYS A 2 -9.38 -6.60 3.98
CA LYS A 2 -7.96 -6.22 4.18
C LYS A 2 -7.22 -6.18 2.86
N SER A 3 -6.41 -5.15 2.65
CA SER A 3 -5.47 -5.09 1.52
C SER A 3 -4.05 -5.12 2.02
N TYR A 4 -3.24 -5.97 1.40
CA TYR A 4 -1.82 -6.12 1.68
C TYR A 4 -1.01 -5.49 0.55
N LEU A 5 0.06 -4.80 0.92
CA LEU A 5 0.98 -4.16 -0.01
C LEU A 5 2.35 -4.80 0.12
N LYS A 6 2.92 -5.18 -1.03
CA LYS A 6 4.33 -5.49 -1.18
C LYS A 6 4.98 -4.40 -2.01
N ILE A 7 6.11 -3.89 -1.58
CA ILE A 7 6.86 -2.85 -2.30
C ILE A 7 8.26 -3.32 -2.67
N TYR A 8 8.72 -2.82 -3.82
CA TYR A 8 10.08 -2.96 -4.28
C TYR A 8 10.62 -1.56 -4.53
N VAL A 9 11.63 -1.19 -3.75
CA VAL A 9 12.27 0.14 -3.79
C VAL A 9 13.55 0.10 -4.61
N SER A 10 13.80 1.16 -5.37
CA SER A 10 15.05 1.34 -6.11
C SER A 10 16.08 2.12 -5.28
N SER A 11 17.37 1.76 -5.38
CA SER A 11 18.47 2.55 -4.79
C SER A 11 18.55 3.98 -5.35
N GLU A 12 18.03 4.20 -6.56
CA GLU A 12 17.97 5.50 -7.22
C GLU A 12 16.68 6.28 -6.91
N GLY A 13 15.84 5.73 -6.03
CA GLY A 13 14.54 6.26 -5.63
C GLY A 13 14.58 7.05 -4.32
N ALA A 14 13.39 7.24 -3.73
CA ALA A 14 13.29 7.79 -2.38
C ALA A 14 13.84 6.79 -1.35
N ALA A 15 14.28 7.31 -0.21
CA ALA A 15 14.74 6.45 0.89
C ALA A 15 13.59 5.53 1.38
N PRO A 16 13.87 4.27 1.75
CA PRO A 16 12.83 3.35 2.22
C PRO A 16 12.02 3.91 3.40
N SER A 17 12.67 4.64 4.32
CA SER A 17 12.01 5.29 5.45
C SER A 17 10.98 6.33 5.01
N GLU A 18 11.26 7.10 3.95
CA GLU A 18 10.33 8.08 3.40
C GLU A 18 9.13 7.40 2.73
N VAL A 19 9.36 6.30 1.99
CA VAL A 19 8.30 5.49 1.38
C VAL A 19 7.36 4.93 2.46
N VAL A 20 7.94 4.36 3.52
CA VAL A 20 7.20 3.83 4.68
C VAL A 20 6.36 4.94 5.33
N GLU A 21 6.95 6.10 5.59
CA GLU A 21 6.25 7.21 6.23
C GLU A 21 5.06 7.70 5.41
N ARG A 22 5.22 7.83 4.08
CA ARG A 22 4.14 8.23 3.18
C ARG A 22 2.98 7.23 3.18
N LEU A 23 3.27 5.93 3.14
CA LEU A 23 2.26 4.88 3.20
C LEU A 23 1.55 4.87 4.55
N MET A 24 2.28 5.05 5.65
CA MET A 24 1.68 5.13 7.00
C MET A 24 0.72 6.31 7.15
N ARG A 25 1.03 7.46 6.54
CA ARG A 25 0.11 8.62 6.51
C ARG A 25 -1.19 8.35 5.76
N MET A 26 -1.24 7.34 4.89
CA MET A 26 -2.47 6.88 4.24
C MET A 26 -3.26 5.86 5.08
N GLY A 27 -2.76 5.48 6.27
CA GLY A 27 -3.40 4.49 7.14
C GLY A 27 -2.85 3.07 7.01
N PHE A 28 -1.91 2.81 6.09
CA PHE A 28 -1.23 1.51 6.02
C PHE A 28 -0.41 1.27 7.29
N GLN A 29 -0.53 0.07 7.85
CA GLN A 29 0.26 -0.38 8.98
C GLN A 29 1.38 -1.29 8.48
N PRO A 30 2.65 -1.07 8.88
CA PRO A 30 3.74 -1.97 8.53
C PRO A 30 3.53 -3.33 9.21
N VAL A 31 3.84 -4.41 8.51
CA VAL A 31 3.71 -5.78 9.02
C VAL A 31 4.96 -6.58 8.74
N ALA A 32 5.22 -7.59 9.57
CA ALA A 32 6.26 -8.57 9.33
C ALA A 32 5.70 -9.77 8.55
N GLY A 33 6.48 -10.32 7.61
CA GLY A 33 6.14 -11.55 6.91
C GLY A 33 6.17 -11.39 5.39
N ASN A 34 5.15 -11.93 4.72
CA ASN A 34 5.12 -12.03 3.25
C ASN A 34 4.80 -10.69 2.55
N TYR A 35 4.31 -9.69 3.28
CA TYR A 35 4.00 -8.35 2.78
C TYR A 35 4.63 -7.32 3.70
N ASP A 36 4.73 -6.09 3.21
CA ASP A 36 5.35 -4.99 3.95
C ASP A 36 4.31 -4.17 4.71
N PHE A 37 3.08 -4.08 4.20
CA PHE A 37 1.98 -3.32 4.81
C PHE A 37 0.62 -4.00 4.71
N VAL A 38 -0.28 -3.60 5.60
CA VAL A 38 -1.71 -3.90 5.56
C VAL A 38 -2.55 -2.63 5.77
N ILE A 39 -3.69 -2.53 5.12
CA ILE A 39 -4.75 -1.58 5.45
C ILE A 39 -6.07 -2.33 5.66
N GLU A 40 -6.77 -1.99 6.74
CA GLU A 40 -8.09 -2.53 7.04
C GLU A 40 -9.17 -1.60 6.50
N TRP A 41 -10.21 -2.20 5.96
CA TRP A 41 -11.35 -1.50 5.38
C TRP A 41 -12.53 -1.67 6.33
N ASP A 42 -13.11 -0.55 6.75
CA ASP A 42 -14.28 -0.53 7.64
C ASP A 42 -15.54 -1.12 6.99
N GLU A 43 -15.60 -1.14 5.65
CA GLU A 43 -16.76 -1.61 4.88
C GLU A 43 -16.47 -2.85 4.01
N ASN A 44 -17.54 -3.46 3.50
CA ASN A 44 -17.49 -4.42 2.38
C ASN A 44 -17.18 -3.68 1.07
N GLY A 45 -15.97 -3.07 1.00
CA GLY A 45 -15.46 -2.32 -0.15
C GLY A 45 -15.67 -3.02 -1.50
N SER A 46 -16.19 -2.27 -2.46
CA SER A 46 -16.36 -2.70 -3.83
C SER A 46 -15.01 -2.82 -4.55
N VAL A 47 -15.02 -3.42 -5.75
CA VAL A 47 -13.85 -3.40 -6.65
C VAL A 47 -13.43 -1.97 -6.99
N GLN A 48 -14.38 -1.03 -7.05
CA GLN A 48 -14.09 0.38 -7.32
C GLN A 48 -13.28 1.01 -6.19
N ASP A 49 -13.64 0.74 -4.94
CA ASP A 49 -12.91 1.26 -3.78
C ASP A 49 -11.46 0.72 -3.75
N MET A 50 -11.28 -0.55 -4.13
CA MET A 50 -9.94 -1.15 -4.30
C MET A 50 -9.09 -0.41 -5.34
N ILE A 51 -9.67 -0.03 -6.48
CA ILE A 51 -8.99 0.73 -7.54
C ILE A 51 -8.64 2.13 -7.04
N GLU A 52 -9.52 2.77 -6.28
CA GLU A 52 -9.27 4.10 -5.72
C GLU A 52 -8.10 4.11 -4.73
N VAL A 53 -8.02 3.12 -3.84
CA VAL A 53 -6.86 2.97 -2.95
C VAL A 53 -5.59 2.71 -3.76
N ALA A 54 -5.64 1.87 -4.80
CA ALA A 54 -4.47 1.66 -5.67
C ALA A 54 -4.01 2.96 -6.35
N ASN A 55 -4.95 3.79 -6.80
CA ASN A 55 -4.67 5.10 -7.39
C ASN A 55 -4.05 6.07 -6.38
N GLN A 56 -4.56 6.10 -5.14
CA GLN A 56 -4.00 6.93 -4.08
C GLN A 56 -2.57 6.50 -3.72
N VAL A 57 -2.30 5.19 -3.66
CA VAL A 57 -0.95 4.66 -3.43
C VAL A 57 -0.02 5.07 -4.58
N HIS A 58 -0.47 4.90 -5.82
CA HIS A 58 0.28 5.31 -7.01
C HIS A 58 0.62 6.82 -6.99
N ALA A 59 -0.37 7.67 -6.68
CA ALA A 59 -0.17 9.12 -6.62
C ALA A 59 0.79 9.51 -5.49
N THR A 60 0.66 8.90 -4.31
CA THR A 60 1.48 9.17 -3.12
C THR A 60 2.95 8.79 -3.31
N LEU A 61 3.20 7.69 -4.03
CA LEU A 61 4.54 7.17 -4.32
C LEU A 61 5.13 7.67 -5.64
N LYS A 62 4.43 8.58 -6.34
CA LYS A 62 4.91 9.15 -7.60
C LYS A 62 6.27 9.83 -7.39
N GLY A 63 7.24 9.47 -8.23
CA GLY A 63 8.61 9.98 -8.16
C GLY A 63 9.52 9.23 -7.19
N CYS A 64 8.99 8.36 -6.32
CA CYS A 64 9.80 7.58 -5.38
C CYS A 64 10.52 6.38 -6.03
N LYS A 65 10.25 6.07 -7.30
CA LYS A 65 10.74 4.89 -8.03
C LYS A 65 10.47 3.57 -7.29
N VAL A 66 9.20 3.38 -6.92
CA VAL A 66 8.70 2.18 -6.23
C VAL A 66 7.79 1.39 -7.17
N ILE A 67 7.98 0.08 -7.21
CA ILE A 67 7.01 -0.86 -7.77
C ILE A 67 6.24 -1.45 -6.61
N PHE A 68 4.93 -1.59 -6.73
CA PHE A 68 4.12 -2.22 -5.70
C PHE A 68 3.17 -3.26 -6.26
N LYS A 69 2.83 -4.23 -5.42
CA LYS A 69 1.77 -5.22 -5.64
C LYS A 69 0.77 -5.09 -4.50
N MET A 70 -0.51 -4.98 -4.83
CA MET A 70 -1.59 -4.95 -3.85
C MET A 70 -2.49 -6.17 -4.00
N GLU A 71 -2.84 -6.80 -2.89
CA GLU A 71 -3.77 -7.93 -2.84
C GLU A 71 -4.84 -7.66 -1.79
N THR A 72 -6.11 -7.76 -2.19
CA THR A 72 -7.25 -7.54 -1.29
C THR A 72 -7.94 -8.87 -1.00
N VAL A 73 -8.18 -9.15 0.28
CA VAL A 73 -8.90 -10.34 0.73
C VAL A 73 -10.17 -9.94 1.49
N PRO A 74 -11.33 -10.56 1.20
CA PRO A 74 -12.53 -10.41 2.00
C PRO A 74 -12.28 -10.90 3.43
N THR A 75 -12.73 -10.11 4.42
CA THR A 75 -12.76 -10.56 5.81
C THR A 75 -13.98 -11.49 5.93
N ARG A 76 -13.75 -12.77 6.30
CA ARG A 76 -14.84 -13.72 6.56
C ARG A 76 -15.58 -13.41 7.84
#